data_AF-A0A9D9KZN3-F1
#
_entry.id   AF-A0A9D9KZN3-F1
#
_cell.length_a   1.000
_cell.length_b   1.000
_cell.length_c   1.000
_cell.angle_alpha   90.00
_cell.angle_beta   90.00
_cell.angle_gamma   90.00
#
_symmetry.space_group_name_H-M   'P 1'
#
loop_
_entity.id
_entity.type
_entity.pdbx_description
1 polymer ?
#
loop_
_entity_poly.entity_id
_entity_poly.type
_entity_poly.pdbx_seq_one_letter_code
_entity_poly.pdbx_strand_id
1 'polypeptide(L)'
;MYIANQILNDNSDAEECLNDTYLTAWNLMPPERPKFLASFLYKIIRNHSLTRFKYYNNSKRKKDVCISTEELEECIDRSGSTEEKYDENEVVAAINEFLDSLKKDRRFIFVRRYWYFDSITDISEKCSMTEENVRAILSRVRKQLKEHLKRRVGV
;
A
#
# COMPACT_ATOMS: atom_id res chain seq x y z
N MET A 1 -13.53 7.05 2.35
CA MET A 1 -13.30 8.06 1.30
C MET A 1 -11.84 8.47 1.15
N TYR A 2 -11.11 8.86 2.23
CA TYR A 2 -9.72 9.36 2.13
C TYR A 2 -8.81 8.57 1.17
N ILE A 3 -8.68 7.25 1.36
CA ILE A 3 -7.79 6.43 0.54
C ILE A 3 -8.24 6.33 -0.94
N ALA A 4 -9.55 6.36 -1.19
CA ALA A 4 -10.08 6.39 -2.55
C ALA A 4 -9.70 7.70 -3.24
N ASN A 5 -9.78 8.83 -2.53
CA ASN A 5 -9.32 10.12 -3.04
C ASN A 5 -7.81 10.15 -3.26
N GLN A 6 -7.00 9.55 -2.39
CA GLN A 6 -5.54 9.46 -2.60
C GLN A 6 -5.20 8.64 -3.86
N ILE A 7 -5.96 7.58 -4.15
CA ILE A 7 -5.72 6.71 -5.30
C ILE A 7 -6.31 7.29 -6.60
N LEU A 8 -7.51 7.87 -6.53
CA LEU A 8 -8.30 8.25 -7.69
C LEU A 8 -8.27 9.76 -7.96
N ASN A 9 -8.09 10.61 -6.96
CA ASN A 9 -8.12 12.07 -7.10
C ASN A 9 -9.33 12.58 -7.93
N ASP A 10 -10.46 11.87 -7.82
CA ASP A 10 -11.74 12.18 -8.44
C ASP A 10 -12.82 11.82 -7.42
N ASN A 11 -13.64 12.81 -7.05
CA ASN A 11 -14.61 12.65 -5.99
C ASN A 11 -15.74 11.68 -6.39
N SER A 12 -16.19 11.73 -7.65
CA SER A 12 -17.27 10.88 -8.14
C SER A 12 -16.85 9.41 -8.12
N ASP A 13 -15.65 9.12 -8.62
CA ASP A 13 -15.07 7.77 -8.58
C ASP A 13 -14.86 7.28 -7.14
N ALA A 14 -14.47 8.17 -6.23
CA ALA A 14 -14.27 7.83 -4.83
C ALA A 14 -15.59 7.56 -4.08
N GLU A 15 -16.66 8.29 -4.42
CA GLU A 15 -18.02 8.04 -3.92
C GLU A 15 -18.57 6.70 -4.43
N GLU A 16 -18.33 6.37 -5.70
CA GLU A 16 -18.75 5.08 -6.25
C GLU A 16 -18.00 3.92 -5.57
N CYS A 17 -16.68 4.06 -5.36
CA CYS A 17 -15.92 3.08 -4.59
C CYS A 17 -16.45 2.91 -3.16
N LEU A 18 -16.98 3.98 -2.55
CA LEU A 18 -17.58 3.92 -1.22
C LEU A 18 -18.89 3.12 -1.23
N ASN A 19 -19.73 3.33 -2.24
CA ASN A 19 -20.96 2.55 -2.43
C ASN A 19 -20.66 1.06 -2.66
N ASP A 20 -19.71 0.76 -3.54
CA ASP A 20 -19.25 -0.61 -3.80
C ASP A 20 -18.68 -1.27 -2.53
N THR A 21 -18.00 -0.49 -1.70
CA THR A 21 -17.46 -0.95 -0.42
C THR A 21 -18.57 -1.37 0.53
N TYR A 22 -19.62 -0.56 0.67
CA TYR A 22 -20.74 -0.90 1.54
C TYR A 22 -21.50 -2.12 1.03
N LEU A 23 -21.74 -2.23 -0.29
CA LEU A 23 -22.36 -3.40 -0.89
C LEU A 23 -21.54 -4.67 -0.67
N THR A 24 -20.22 -4.58 -0.86
CA THR A 24 -19.30 -5.72 -0.63
C THR A 24 -19.31 -6.13 0.84
N ALA A 25 -19.20 -5.16 1.76
CA ALA A 25 -19.22 -5.43 3.19
C ALA A 25 -20.56 -6.04 3.64
N TRP A 26 -21.68 -5.55 3.08
CA TRP A 26 -23.01 -6.12 3.32
C TRP A 26 -23.12 -7.58 2.87
N ASN A 27 -22.52 -7.94 1.73
CA ASN A 27 -22.55 -9.31 1.22
C ASN A 27 -21.62 -10.28 1.99
N LEU A 28 -20.49 -9.79 2.52
CA LEU A 28 -19.53 -10.60 3.28
C LEU A 28 -19.97 -10.85 4.72
N MET A 29 -20.73 -9.92 5.30
CA MET A 29 -21.33 -10.08 6.62
C MET A 29 -22.71 -10.73 6.50
N PRO A 30 -23.14 -11.62 7.42
CA PRO A 30 -22.48 -11.97 8.68
C PRO A 30 -21.44 -13.11 8.69
N PRO A 31 -21.21 -13.94 7.64
CA PRO A 31 -20.18 -14.99 7.71
C PRO A 31 -18.81 -14.48 8.15
N GLU A 32 -18.38 -13.35 7.60
CA GLU A 32 -17.21 -12.64 8.09
C GLU A 32 -17.60 -11.74 9.28
N ARG A 33 -16.96 -11.94 10.43
CA ARG A 33 -17.13 -11.11 11.63
C ARG A 33 -15.84 -10.34 11.92
N PRO A 34 -15.60 -9.19 11.26
CA PRO A 34 -14.35 -8.47 11.40
C PRO A 34 -14.18 -7.94 12.82
N LYS A 35 -13.03 -8.26 13.45
CA LYS A 35 -12.66 -7.72 14.77
C LYS A 35 -12.57 -6.19 14.76
N PHE A 36 -12.17 -5.61 13.64
CA PHE A 36 -12.05 -4.16 13.44
C PHE A 36 -12.74 -3.74 12.14
N LEU A 37 -13.97 -3.22 12.26
CA LEU A 37 -14.79 -2.83 11.11
C LEU A 37 -14.10 -1.77 10.24
N ALA A 38 -13.41 -0.80 10.85
CA ALA A 38 -12.70 0.24 10.11
C ALA A 38 -11.64 -0.37 9.18
N SER A 39 -10.73 -1.20 9.70
CA SER A 39 -9.68 -1.86 8.91
C SER A 39 -10.25 -2.76 7.81
N PHE A 40 -11.37 -3.43 8.09
CA PHE A 40 -12.10 -4.24 7.12
C PHE A 40 -12.60 -3.41 5.93
N LEU A 41 -13.33 -2.32 6.20
CA LEU A 41 -13.82 -1.41 5.17
C LEU A 41 -12.67 -0.72 4.42
N TYR A 42 -11.59 -0.35 5.12
CA TYR A 42 -10.39 0.23 4.51
C TYR A 42 -9.74 -0.71 3.49
N LYS A 43 -9.65 -2.01 3.80
CA LYS A 43 -9.13 -3.02 2.86
C LYS A 43 -10.00 -3.10 1.60
N ILE A 44 -11.32 -3.16 1.77
CA ILE A 44 -12.27 -3.26 0.65
C ILE A 44 -12.20 -2.02 -0.24
N ILE A 45 -12.33 -0.82 0.32
CA ILE A 45 -12.32 0.42 -0.47
C ILE A 45 -10.99 0.62 -1.19
N ARG A 46 -9.86 0.28 -0.54
CA ARG A 46 -8.54 0.32 -1.19
C ARG A 46 -8.49 -0.61 -2.41
N ASN A 47 -9.02 -1.82 -2.29
CA ASN A 47 -9.03 -2.78 -3.38
C ASN A 47 -9.89 -2.30 -4.55
N HIS A 48 -11.11 -1.80 -4.27
CA HIS A 48 -11.97 -1.21 -5.30
C HIS A 48 -11.31 -0.03 -6.01
N SER A 49 -10.72 0.89 -5.24
CA SER A 49 -10.00 2.04 -5.80
C SER A 49 -8.80 1.63 -6.64
N LEU A 50 -8.02 0.62 -6.24
CA LEU A 50 -6.89 0.12 -7.04
C LEU A 50 -7.33 -0.60 -8.31
N THR A 51 -8.43 -1.38 -8.25
CA THR A 51 -9.00 -2.04 -9.43
C THR A 51 -9.46 -1.00 -10.45
N ARG A 52 -10.21 0.01 -9.99
CA ARG A 52 -10.68 1.12 -10.82
C ARG A 52 -9.51 1.96 -11.36
N PHE A 53 -8.53 2.25 -10.52
CA PHE A 53 -7.29 2.92 -10.92
C PHE A 53 -6.63 2.18 -12.07
N LYS A 54 -6.40 0.85 -11.96
CA LYS A 54 -5.80 0.04 -13.03
C LYS A 54 -6.62 0.09 -14.33
N TYR A 55 -7.94 0.05 -14.25
CA TYR A 55 -8.83 0.16 -15.40
C TYR A 55 -8.65 1.49 -16.15
N TYR A 56 -8.59 2.61 -15.44
CA TYR A 56 -8.38 3.94 -16.03
C TYR A 56 -6.92 4.27 -16.37
N ASN A 57 -5.95 3.67 -15.68
CA ASN A 57 -4.51 3.95 -15.86
C ASN A 57 -3.95 3.38 -17.17
N ASN A 58 -4.69 2.53 -17.89
CA ASN A 58 -4.44 2.27 -19.31
C ASN A 58 -4.53 3.55 -20.16
N SER A 59 -5.01 4.68 -19.60
CA SER A 59 -5.24 5.93 -20.32
C SER A 59 -4.64 7.20 -19.65
N LYS A 60 -4.36 7.24 -18.35
CA LYS A 60 -3.80 8.44 -17.65
C LYS A 60 -2.95 8.05 -16.44
N ARG A 61 -1.62 8.25 -16.43
CA ARG A 61 -0.75 7.94 -15.28
C ARG A 61 -0.96 8.95 -14.12
N LYS A 62 -1.49 8.52 -12.97
CA LYS A 62 -1.46 9.36 -11.74
C LYS A 62 -0.14 9.19 -10.99
N LYS A 63 0.49 10.31 -10.63
CA LYS A 63 1.90 10.39 -10.25
C LYS A 63 2.25 9.66 -8.95
N ASP A 64 1.54 9.89 -7.85
CA ASP A 64 1.94 9.33 -6.53
C ASP A 64 1.70 7.83 -6.39
N VAL A 65 0.56 7.33 -6.90
CA VAL A 65 0.28 5.88 -6.88
C VAL A 65 1.30 5.14 -7.73
N CYS A 66 1.56 5.60 -8.97
CA CYS A 66 2.57 5.00 -9.84
C CYS A 66 3.96 5.03 -9.21
N ILE A 67 4.41 6.18 -8.69
CA ILE A 67 5.72 6.28 -8.03
C ILE A 67 5.79 5.33 -6.84
N SER A 68 4.79 5.34 -5.95
CA SER A 68 4.81 4.48 -4.76
C SER A 68 4.82 2.99 -5.12
N THR A 69 4.14 2.59 -6.21
CA THR A 69 4.19 1.22 -6.72
C THR A 69 5.54 0.88 -7.34
N GLU A 70 6.11 1.77 -8.17
CA GLU A 70 7.44 1.60 -8.77
C GLU A 70 8.51 1.46 -7.68
N GLU A 71 8.45 2.30 -6.65
CA GLU A 71 9.34 2.26 -5.49
C GLU A 71 9.31 0.92 -4.75
N LEU A 72 8.15 0.26 -4.66
CA LEU A 72 8.01 -1.07 -4.08
C LEU A 72 8.48 -2.17 -5.03
N GLU A 73 8.25 -2.03 -6.34
CA GLU A 73 8.74 -2.98 -7.33
C GLU A 73 10.27 -3.05 -7.34
N GLU A 74 10.96 -1.92 -7.11
CA GLU A 74 12.43 -1.89 -6.94
C GLU A 74 12.94 -2.69 -5.73
N CYS A 75 12.06 -2.96 -4.75
CA CYS A 75 12.39 -3.76 -3.58
C CYS A 75 12.37 -5.27 -3.85
N ILE A 76 11.95 -5.69 -5.05
CA ILE A 76 11.84 -7.09 -5.47
C ILE A 76 12.89 -7.37 -6.58
N ASP A 77 13.90 -8.18 -6.27
CA ASP A 77 14.88 -8.75 -7.18
C ASP A 77 14.22 -9.84 -8.07
N ARG A 78 13.73 -9.44 -9.24
CA ARG A 78 13.18 -10.36 -10.26
C ARG A 78 14.24 -11.15 -11.04
N SER A 79 15.53 -10.94 -10.76
CA SER A 79 16.64 -11.49 -11.55
C SER A 79 16.90 -12.99 -11.34
N GLY A 80 16.26 -13.61 -10.35
CA GLY A 80 16.38 -15.06 -10.08
C GLY A 80 15.24 -15.94 -10.60
N SER A 81 14.09 -15.38 -10.98
CA SER A 81 12.86 -16.17 -11.20
C SER A 81 12.64 -16.51 -12.67
N THR A 82 13.16 -17.66 -13.07
CA THR A 82 12.56 -18.40 -14.18
C THR A 82 11.35 -19.12 -13.56
N GLU A 83 10.14 -18.60 -13.78
CA GLU A 83 8.84 -19.26 -13.50
C GLU A 83 8.48 -19.70 -12.06
N GLU A 84 9.24 -19.38 -11.02
CA GLU A 84 8.81 -19.70 -9.64
C GLU A 84 7.72 -18.73 -9.13
N LYS A 85 6.50 -19.24 -8.97
CA LYS A 85 5.44 -18.56 -8.22
C LYS A 85 5.84 -18.56 -6.74
N TYR A 86 6.21 -17.39 -6.22
CA TYR A 86 6.44 -17.20 -4.79
C TYR A 86 5.19 -17.58 -3.99
N ASP A 87 5.37 -18.21 -2.82
CA ASP A 87 4.26 -18.37 -1.88
C ASP A 87 3.85 -16.99 -1.36
N GLU A 88 2.68 -16.53 -1.78
CA GLU A 88 2.12 -15.25 -1.34
C GLU A 88 2.06 -15.16 0.19
N ASN A 89 1.80 -16.28 0.88
CA ASN A 89 1.76 -16.30 2.34
C ASN A 89 3.15 -16.09 2.95
N GLU A 90 4.20 -16.63 2.33
CA GLU A 90 5.56 -16.46 2.81
C GLU A 90 6.05 -15.02 2.61
N VAL A 91 5.72 -14.41 1.46
CA VAL A 91 6.01 -12.99 1.20
C VAL A 91 5.27 -12.10 2.20
N VAL A 92 3.98 -12.38 2.45
CA VAL A 92 3.19 -11.64 3.46
C VAL A 92 3.80 -11.79 4.85
N ALA A 93 4.23 -13.00 5.23
CA ALA A 93 4.89 -13.24 6.52
C ALA A 93 6.20 -12.44 6.64
N ALA A 94 7.04 -12.44 5.61
CA ALA A 94 8.29 -11.69 5.58
C ALA A 94 8.06 -10.16 5.67
N ILE A 95 7.04 -9.64 4.97
CA ILE A 95 6.70 -8.21 5.08
C ILE A 95 6.22 -7.86 6.49
N ASN A 96 5.39 -8.69 7.12
CA ASN A 96 4.93 -8.44 8.48
C ASN A 96 6.08 -8.49 9.48
N GLU A 97 6.97 -9.48 9.38
CA GLU A 97 8.18 -9.58 10.20
C GLU A 97 9.07 -8.34 10.06
N PHE A 98 9.30 -7.90 8.81
CA PHE A 98 10.04 -6.67 8.54
C PHE A 98 9.40 -5.44 9.18
N LEU A 99 8.09 -5.25 8.96
CA LEU A 99 7.35 -4.13 9.55
C LEU A 99 7.44 -4.17 11.07
N ASP A 100 7.36 -5.36 11.68
CA ASP A 100 7.49 -5.56 13.12
C ASP A 100 8.87 -5.20 13.68
N SER A 101 9.92 -5.38 12.88
CA SER A 101 11.29 -4.96 13.25
C SER A 101 11.51 -3.44 13.24
N LEU A 102 10.68 -2.68 12.51
CA LEU A 102 10.84 -1.23 12.40
C LEU A 102 10.38 -0.49 13.66
N LYS A 103 11.13 0.56 14.02
CA LYS A 103 10.68 1.59 14.97
C LYS A 103 9.34 2.17 14.53
N LYS A 104 8.46 2.46 15.49
CA LYS A 104 7.09 2.93 15.27
C LYS A 104 6.99 4.06 14.24
N ASP A 105 7.83 5.08 14.33
CA ASP A 105 7.77 6.25 13.43
C ASP A 105 8.12 5.89 11.98
N ARG A 106 9.12 5.01 11.79
CA ARG A 106 9.51 4.53 10.46
C ARG A 106 8.44 3.63 9.86
N ARG A 107 7.86 2.74 10.68
CA ARG A 107 6.74 1.89 10.29
C ARG A 107 5.54 2.75 9.89
N PHE A 108 5.24 3.79 10.65
CA PHE A 108 4.16 4.72 10.35
C PHE A 108 4.37 5.40 8.99
N ILE A 109 5.54 6.02 8.77
CA ILE A 109 5.89 6.66 7.49
C ILE A 109 5.77 5.68 6.31
N PHE A 110 6.29 4.45 6.48
CA PHE A 110 6.23 3.41 5.46
C PHE A 110 4.79 3.01 5.12
N VAL A 111 3.96 2.76 6.14
CA VAL A 111 2.55 2.39 5.95
C VAL A 111 1.77 3.54 5.33
N ARG A 112 2.00 4.81 5.73
CA ARG A 112 1.35 5.97 5.10
C ARG A 112 1.69 6.05 3.61
N ARG A 113 2.97 5.90 3.24
CA ARG A 113 3.38 5.95 1.84
C ARG A 113 2.81 4.81 1.00
N TYR A 114 2.95 3.56 1.47
CA TYR A 114 2.73 2.39 0.62
C TYR A 114 1.36 1.70 0.79
N TRP A 115 0.73 1.84 1.96
CA TRP A 115 -0.62 1.34 2.16
C TRP A 115 -1.68 2.41 1.86
N TYR A 116 -1.47 3.65 2.32
CA TYR A 116 -2.42 4.75 2.16
C TYR A 116 -2.21 5.62 0.90
N PHE A 117 -1.07 5.47 0.21
CA PHE A 117 -0.69 6.29 -0.94
C PHE A 117 -0.57 7.79 -0.66
N ASP A 118 -0.27 8.15 0.59
CA ASP A 118 -0.03 9.54 0.94
C ASP A 118 1.15 10.12 0.13
N SER A 119 1.02 11.40 -0.24
CA SER A 119 2.12 12.18 -0.81
C SER A 119 3.24 12.38 0.23
N ILE A 120 4.45 12.70 -0.24
CA ILE A 120 5.57 13.05 0.67
C ILE A 120 5.20 14.28 1.50
N THR A 121 4.51 15.24 0.91
CA THR A 121 4.02 16.46 1.57
C THR A 121 3.06 16.12 2.70
N ASP A 122 2.03 15.30 2.45
CA ASP A 122 1.06 14.85 3.46
C ASP A 122 1.74 14.17 4.65
N ILE A 123 2.74 13.33 4.38
CA ILE A 123 3.49 12.62 5.42
C ILE A 123 4.35 13.60 6.22
N SER A 124 5.00 14.55 5.55
CA SER A 124 5.86 15.56 6.17
C SER A 124 5.10 16.42 7.17
N GLU A 125 3.88 16.86 6.80
CA GLU A 125 2.98 17.61 7.66
C GLU A 125 2.54 16.79 8.88
N LYS A 126 2.08 15.54 8.64
CA LYS A 126 1.62 14.63 9.71
C LYS A 126 2.72 14.29 10.72
N CYS A 127 3.97 14.21 10.28
CA CYS A 127 5.09 13.85 11.13
C CYS A 127 5.86 15.07 11.66
N SER A 128 5.50 16.29 11.24
CA SER A 128 6.25 17.52 11.52
C SER A 128 7.73 17.39 11.13
N MET A 129 7.99 16.87 9.93
CA MET A 129 9.33 16.65 9.36
C MET A 129 9.47 17.41 8.04
N THR A 130 10.69 17.65 7.58
CA THR A 130 10.92 18.13 6.21
C THR A 130 10.67 17.00 5.20
N GLU A 131 10.29 17.35 3.98
CA GLU A 131 10.10 16.37 2.91
C GLU A 131 11.39 15.59 2.61
N GLU A 132 12.56 16.24 2.68
CA GLU A 132 13.87 15.60 2.52
C GLU A 132 14.08 14.49 3.56
N ASN A 133 13.70 14.75 4.82
CA ASN A 133 13.81 13.77 5.89
C ASN A 133 12.89 12.57 5.64
N VAL A 134 11.65 12.80 5.17
CA VAL A 134 10.71 11.73 4.81
C VAL A 134 11.28 10.88 3.67
N ARG A 135 11.77 11.50 2.59
CA ARG A 135 12.41 10.80 1.46
C ARG A 135 13.61 9.97 1.91
N ALA A 136 14.46 10.53 2.76
CA ALA A 136 15.64 9.84 3.29
C ALA A 136 15.25 8.62 4.15
N ILE A 137 14.19 8.74 4.97
CA ILE A 137 13.67 7.61 5.76
C ILE A 137 13.11 6.54 4.84
N LEU A 138 12.24 6.89 3.89
CA LEU A 138 11.63 5.94 2.96
C LEU A 138 12.70 5.20 2.14
N SER A 139 13.70 5.91 1.60
CA SER A 139 14.80 5.30 0.86
C SER A 139 15.58 4.28 1.71
N ARG A 140 15.90 4.62 2.97
CA ARG A 140 16.59 3.70 3.88
C ARG A 140 15.73 2.47 4.22
N VAL A 141 14.45 2.67 4.52
CA VAL A 141 13.54 1.58 4.87
C VAL A 141 13.31 0.66 3.66
N ARG A 142 13.18 1.19 2.44
CA ARG A 142 13.08 0.39 1.21
C ARG A 142 14.31 -0.48 0.97
N LYS A 143 15.52 0.07 1.14
CA LYS A 143 16.76 -0.72 1.06
C LYS A 143 16.77 -1.85 2.09
N GLN A 144 16.32 -1.58 3.31
CA GLN A 144 16.23 -2.61 4.35
C GLN A 144 15.18 -3.69 4.02
N LEU A 145 14.03 -3.30 3.45
CA LEU A 145 13.01 -4.23 2.99
C LEU A 145 13.57 -5.15 1.91
N LYS A 146 14.22 -4.60 0.89
CA LYS A 146 14.85 -5.36 -0.19
C LYS A 146 15.82 -6.42 0.33
N GLU A 147 16.74 -6.01 1.21
CA GLU A 147 17.69 -6.95 1.82
C GLU A 147 17.03 -7.98 2.76
N HIS A 148 15.88 -7.64 3.35
CA HIS A 148 15.12 -8.58 4.17
C HIS A 148 14.41 -9.63 3.30
N LEU A 149 13.69 -9.19 2.26
CA LEU A 149 13.00 -10.08 1.32
C LEU A 149 14.01 -11.03 0.65
N LYS A 150 15.15 -10.51 0.19
CA LYS A 150 16.16 -11.32 -0.49
C LYS A 150 16.68 -12.46 0.38
N ARG A 151 16.86 -12.18 1.68
CA ARG A 151 17.31 -13.18 2.65
C ARG A 151 16.21 -14.14 3.08
N ARG A 152 14.96 -13.66 3.20
CA ARG A 152 13.86 -14.42 3.81
C ARG A 152 13.09 -15.29 2.82
N VAL A 153 12.94 -14.82 1.59
CA VAL A 153 12.09 -15.40 0.54
C VAL A 153 12.76 -15.43 -0.84
N GLY A 154 14.00 -14.95 -0.96
CA GLY A 154 14.75 -14.98 -2.23
C GLY A 154 14.29 -13.96 -3.28
N VAL A 155 13.39 -13.04 -2.90
CA VAL A 155 12.88 -11.93 -3.72
C VAL A 155 13.42 -10.58 -3.34
#